data_AF-A0A957PLQ9-F1
#
_entry.id   AF-A0A957PLQ9-F1
#
_cell.length_a   1.000
_cell.length_b   1.000
_cell.length_c   1.000
_cell.angle_alpha   90.00
_cell.angle_beta   90.00
_cell.angle_gamma   90.00
#
_symmetry.space_group_name_H-M   'P 1'
#
loop_
_entity.id
_entity.type
_entity.pdbx_description
1 polymer ?
#
loop_
_entity_poly.entity_id
_entity_poly.type
_entity_poly.pdbx_seq_one_letter_code
_entity_poly.pdbx_strand_id
1 'polypeptide(L)'
;HLILNGRVYDYAELMADSAPHEALDLSENAAATLRFCRQWLSGQDAFVVNTSGSTGAPKPITLRRQQMETSARATGQALGLQAGQRALICLPTRYIAGRMMLVRGFVLGLHMTVVEPSSNPLAELPAAAQFDFTALVPLQLQTILDASPAYGAILDRMQAILIGGGPVSVALHQQLQRIHAPIYHTYGMTETVTHIALRRLNGLPAADAFTPLPGVKLGLDERGCLTICGPVTLHETVVTNDHVALDADGSFVWLGRLDNVINSGGVKVQVEKVENALAQVLLARGDVDLAQRRFFVGALPDERLGQMVVVIMEGAPLGEPIEDALKAAL
;
A
#
# COMPACT_ATOMS: atom_id res chain seq x y z
N HIS A 1 1.79 19.83 -15.64
CA HIS A 1 3.24 19.65 -15.80
C HIS A 1 3.69 18.50 -14.90
N LEU A 2 4.84 17.91 -15.21
CA LEU A 2 5.51 16.88 -14.42
C LEU A 2 6.86 17.44 -13.97
N ILE A 3 7.19 17.34 -12.69
CA ILE A 3 8.54 17.58 -12.19
C ILE A 3 9.17 16.21 -11.95
N LEU A 4 10.33 15.95 -12.53
CA LEU A 4 11.10 14.73 -12.32
C LEU A 4 12.51 15.11 -11.90
N ASN A 5 12.91 14.73 -10.68
CA ASN A 5 14.22 15.03 -10.10
C ASN A 5 14.62 16.52 -10.26
N GLY A 6 13.65 17.41 -9.99
CA GLY A 6 13.84 18.87 -10.04
C GLY A 6 13.67 19.51 -11.43
N ARG A 7 13.63 18.73 -12.51
CA ARG A 7 13.38 19.25 -13.87
C ARG A 7 11.88 19.27 -14.18
N VAL A 8 11.41 20.41 -14.66
CA VAL A 8 10.03 20.56 -15.17
C VAL A 8 9.96 20.03 -16.59
N TYR A 9 8.92 19.24 -16.86
CA TYR A 9 8.53 18.75 -18.17
C TYR A 9 7.10 19.17 -18.49
N ASP A 10 6.91 19.76 -19.66
CA ASP A 10 5.58 19.89 -20.27
C ASP A 10 5.19 18.60 -21.02
N TYR A 11 3.94 18.52 -21.47
CA TYR A 11 3.45 17.31 -22.15
C TYR A 11 4.00 17.15 -23.56
N ALA A 12 4.34 18.24 -24.26
CA ALA A 12 4.97 18.17 -25.57
C ALA A 12 6.40 17.60 -25.44
N GLU A 13 7.16 18.03 -24.42
CA GLU A 13 8.49 17.51 -24.10
C GLU A 13 8.46 16.01 -23.72
N LEU A 14 7.44 15.56 -22.98
CA LEU A 14 7.29 14.14 -22.64
C LEU A 14 6.95 13.27 -23.86
N MET A 15 6.23 13.83 -24.83
CA MET A 15 5.86 13.12 -26.08
C MET A 15 6.98 13.14 -27.12
N ALA A 16 7.86 14.15 -27.10
CA ALA A 16 8.93 14.27 -28.07
C ALA A 16 9.88 13.06 -28.02
N ASP A 17 10.16 12.50 -29.20
CA ASP A 17 11.09 11.37 -29.40
C ASP A 17 12.56 11.84 -29.39
N SER A 18 12.77 13.16 -29.40
CA SER A 18 14.07 13.80 -29.26
C SER A 18 14.57 13.63 -27.83
N ALA A 19 15.19 12.48 -27.58
CA ALA A 19 15.97 12.19 -26.41
C ALA A 19 16.95 13.34 -26.09
N PRO A 20 16.99 13.78 -24.83
CA PRO A 20 18.26 13.89 -24.13
C PRO A 20 18.49 12.66 -23.24
N HIS A 21 17.82 11.53 -23.53
CA HIS A 21 17.92 10.31 -22.72
C HIS A 21 19.25 9.57 -22.87
N GLU A 22 19.94 9.70 -24.00
CA GLU A 22 21.28 9.11 -24.17
C GLU A 22 22.41 9.97 -23.56
N ALA A 23 22.10 11.20 -23.13
CA ALA A 23 23.06 12.14 -22.55
C ALA A 23 22.85 12.42 -21.05
N LEU A 24 21.82 11.84 -20.43
CA LEU A 24 21.53 11.99 -19.01
C LEU A 24 21.70 10.63 -18.32
N ASP A 25 22.55 10.58 -17.30
CA ASP A 25 22.70 9.45 -16.39
C ASP A 25 21.43 9.33 -15.53
N LEU A 26 20.37 8.79 -16.13
CA LEU A 26 19.05 8.65 -15.52
C LEU A 26 19.02 7.38 -14.67
N SER A 27 18.45 7.48 -13.46
CA SER A 27 18.11 6.31 -12.67
C SER A 27 17.13 5.39 -13.43
N GLU A 28 17.08 4.12 -13.02
CA GLU A 28 16.11 3.15 -13.55
C GLU A 28 14.66 3.66 -13.39
N ASN A 29 14.35 4.29 -12.25
CA ASN A 29 13.00 4.80 -11.97
C ASN A 29 12.67 6.04 -12.81
N ALA A 30 13.61 6.95 -13.02
CA ALA A 30 13.43 8.11 -13.90
C ALA A 30 13.18 7.66 -15.34
N ALA A 31 13.96 6.69 -15.84
CA ALA A 31 13.77 6.09 -17.15
C ALA A 31 12.41 5.38 -17.28
N ALA A 32 11.99 4.62 -16.27
CA ALA A 32 10.68 3.97 -16.23
C ALA A 32 9.52 4.98 -16.24
N THR A 33 9.66 6.07 -15.48
CA THR A 33 8.69 7.17 -15.41
C THR A 33 8.49 7.80 -16.78
N LEU A 34 9.58 8.25 -17.42
CA LEU A 34 9.53 8.92 -18.72
C LEU A 34 8.94 8.00 -19.80
N ARG A 35 9.36 6.72 -19.80
CA ARG A 35 8.81 5.70 -20.71
C ARG A 35 7.29 5.54 -20.53
N PHE A 36 6.82 5.39 -19.30
CA PHE A 36 5.39 5.24 -19.03
C PHE A 36 4.61 6.51 -19.40
N CYS A 37 5.12 7.70 -19.08
CA CYS A 37 4.50 8.97 -19.46
C CYS A 37 4.32 9.07 -20.97
N ARG A 38 5.36 8.73 -21.76
CA ARG A 38 5.27 8.74 -23.23
C ARG A 38 4.20 7.77 -23.74
N GLN A 39 4.23 6.53 -23.26
CA GLN A 39 3.23 5.51 -23.62
C GLN A 39 1.80 5.98 -23.31
N TRP A 40 1.60 6.57 -22.13
CA TRP A 40 0.30 7.08 -21.72
C TRP A 40 -0.17 8.25 -22.59
N LEU A 41 0.70 9.20 -22.87
CA LEU A 41 0.39 10.40 -23.65
C LEU A 41 0.22 10.11 -25.15
N SER A 42 0.90 9.08 -25.68
CA SER A 42 0.74 8.63 -27.07
C SER A 42 -0.54 7.80 -27.31
N GLY A 43 -1.40 7.65 -26.29
CA GLY A 43 -2.67 6.95 -26.42
C GLY A 43 -2.57 5.42 -26.36
N GLN A 44 -1.53 4.86 -25.73
CA GLN A 44 -1.45 3.40 -25.57
C GLN A 44 -2.64 2.87 -24.75
N ASP A 45 -3.29 1.81 -25.27
CA ASP A 45 -4.53 1.26 -24.74
C ASP A 45 -4.35 0.09 -23.74
N ALA A 46 -3.15 -0.49 -23.65
CA ALA A 46 -2.88 -1.63 -22.78
C ALA A 46 -1.46 -1.60 -22.21
N PHE A 47 -1.31 -2.00 -20.95
CA PHE A 47 -0.05 -1.97 -20.21
C PHE A 47 0.21 -3.32 -19.55
N VAL A 48 1.40 -3.88 -19.78
CA VAL A 48 1.83 -5.10 -19.09
C VAL A 48 2.45 -4.73 -17.74
N VAL A 49 1.96 -5.38 -16.69
CA VAL A 49 2.46 -5.29 -15.32
C VAL A 49 2.74 -6.70 -14.81
N ASN A 50 3.69 -6.84 -13.90
CA ASN A 50 4.02 -8.14 -13.32
C ASN A 50 3.48 -8.18 -11.89
N THR A 51 2.84 -9.29 -11.52
CA THR A 51 2.49 -9.55 -10.11
C THR A 51 3.75 -9.92 -9.32
N SER A 52 3.81 -9.49 -8.07
CA SER A 52 4.92 -9.82 -7.15
C SER A 52 4.79 -11.23 -6.56
N GLY A 53 4.25 -12.20 -7.31
CA GLY A 53 3.76 -13.50 -6.82
C GLY A 53 4.52 -14.07 -5.62
N SER A 54 3.83 -14.30 -4.51
CA SER A 54 4.42 -14.75 -3.23
C SER A 54 4.95 -16.18 -3.24
N THR A 55 4.62 -16.98 -4.26
CA THR A 55 4.92 -18.42 -4.32
C THR A 55 5.43 -18.89 -5.70
N GLY A 56 5.78 -17.98 -6.62
CA GLY A 56 6.23 -18.37 -7.96
C GLY A 56 6.76 -17.23 -8.82
N ALA A 57 7.16 -17.54 -10.06
CA ALA A 57 7.65 -16.55 -11.02
C ALA A 57 6.58 -15.46 -11.27
N PRO A 58 6.97 -14.16 -11.35
CA PRO A 58 6.06 -13.07 -11.64
C PRO A 58 5.21 -13.35 -12.87
N LYS A 59 3.88 -13.26 -12.73
CA LYS A 59 2.97 -13.47 -13.86
C LYS A 59 2.64 -12.13 -14.50
N PRO A 60 2.79 -11.99 -15.83
CA PRO A 60 2.37 -10.77 -16.51
C PRO A 60 0.84 -10.70 -16.54
N ILE A 61 0.31 -9.54 -16.20
CA ILE A 61 -1.09 -9.15 -16.35
C ILE A 61 -1.15 -7.97 -17.30
N THR A 62 -2.08 -8.02 -18.25
CA THR A 62 -2.36 -6.89 -19.15
C THR A 62 -3.52 -6.08 -18.59
N LEU A 63 -3.26 -4.82 -18.25
CA LEU A 63 -4.29 -3.87 -17.82
C LEU A 63 -4.67 -2.96 -18.98
N ARG A 64 -5.97 -2.80 -19.23
CA ARG A 64 -6.46 -1.82 -20.20
C ARG A 64 -6.37 -0.42 -19.65
N ARG A 65 -6.08 0.55 -20.51
CA ARG A 65 -6.10 1.99 -20.20
C ARG A 65 -7.39 2.39 -19.50
N GLN A 66 -8.53 1.94 -20.01
CA GLN A 66 -9.84 2.20 -19.41
C GLN A 66 -9.95 1.74 -17.95
N GLN A 67 -9.36 0.59 -17.58
CA GLN A 67 -9.36 0.11 -16.19
C GLN A 67 -8.53 1.04 -15.29
N MET A 68 -7.38 1.50 -15.78
CA MET A 68 -6.51 2.45 -15.07
C MET A 68 -7.19 3.82 -14.92
N GLU A 69 -7.83 4.34 -15.97
CA GLU A 69 -8.60 5.58 -15.90
C GLU A 69 -9.77 5.48 -14.91
N THR A 70 -10.49 4.36 -14.95
CA THR A 70 -11.59 4.07 -14.02
C THR A 70 -11.10 4.07 -12.58
N SER A 71 -10.01 3.36 -12.29
CA SER A 71 -9.40 3.32 -10.95
C SER A 71 -8.95 4.71 -10.49
N ALA A 72 -8.38 5.52 -11.38
CA ALA A 72 -7.98 6.90 -11.09
C ALA A 72 -9.18 7.80 -10.75
N ARG A 73 -10.25 7.76 -11.54
CA ARG A 73 -11.49 8.54 -11.29
C ARG A 73 -12.15 8.13 -9.97
N ALA A 74 -12.22 6.82 -9.68
CA ALA A 74 -12.75 6.31 -8.42
C ALA A 74 -11.93 6.80 -7.20
N THR A 75 -10.59 6.82 -7.33
CA THR A 75 -9.71 7.40 -6.30
C THR A 75 -10.01 8.90 -6.11
N GLY A 76 -10.07 9.65 -7.21
CA GLY A 76 -10.33 11.09 -7.18
C GLY A 76 -11.68 11.43 -6.55
N GLN A 77 -12.73 10.67 -6.88
CA GLN A 77 -14.06 10.84 -6.29
C GLN A 77 -14.07 10.52 -4.79
N ALA A 78 -13.48 9.39 -4.38
CA ALA A 78 -13.49 8.95 -2.98
C ALA A 78 -12.70 9.88 -2.06
N LEU A 79 -11.61 10.47 -2.56
CA LEU A 79 -10.72 11.35 -1.79
C LEU A 79 -10.99 12.84 -2.04
N GLY A 80 -11.92 13.17 -2.94
CA GLY A 80 -12.26 14.55 -3.31
C GLY A 80 -11.15 15.31 -4.06
N LEU A 81 -10.24 14.60 -4.75
CA LEU A 81 -9.10 15.23 -5.42
C LEU A 81 -9.55 16.07 -6.63
N GLN A 82 -8.90 17.21 -6.82
CA GLN A 82 -9.26 18.21 -7.83
C GLN A 82 -8.07 18.54 -8.73
N ALA A 83 -8.38 18.99 -9.96
CA ALA A 83 -7.37 19.47 -10.88
C ALA A 83 -6.57 20.65 -10.29
N GLY A 84 -5.27 20.72 -10.60
CA GLY A 84 -4.34 21.71 -10.06
C GLY A 84 -3.73 21.35 -8.70
N GLN A 85 -4.25 20.34 -8.00
CA GLN A 85 -3.62 19.82 -6.78
C GLN A 85 -2.30 19.12 -7.07
N ARG A 86 -1.42 19.07 -6.08
CA ARG A 86 -0.05 18.55 -6.20
C ARG A 86 0.07 17.14 -5.65
N ALA A 87 0.52 16.22 -6.49
CA ALA A 87 0.77 14.84 -6.12
C ALA A 87 2.28 14.57 -5.99
N LEU A 88 2.70 14.05 -4.84
CA LEU A 88 4.03 13.48 -4.68
C LEU A 88 4.02 12.03 -5.15
N ILE A 89 4.95 11.67 -6.03
CA ILE A 89 5.12 10.34 -6.59
C ILE A 89 6.48 9.82 -6.15
N CYS A 90 6.48 8.99 -5.11
CA CYS A 90 7.68 8.45 -4.48
C CYS A 90 7.69 6.90 -4.40
N LEU A 91 6.75 6.27 -5.11
CA LEU A 91 6.71 4.82 -5.30
C LEU A 91 7.35 4.47 -6.65
N PRO A 92 8.07 3.34 -6.77
CA PRO A 92 8.70 2.96 -8.02
C PRO A 92 7.70 2.83 -9.17
N THR A 93 7.92 3.56 -10.26
CA THR A 93 7.01 3.62 -11.43
C THR A 93 7.20 2.42 -12.38
N ARG A 94 8.11 1.51 -12.05
CA ARG A 94 8.17 0.17 -12.66
C ARG A 94 6.98 -0.71 -12.22
N TYR A 95 6.44 -0.50 -11.02
CA TYR A 95 5.31 -1.25 -10.48
C TYR A 95 4.00 -0.47 -10.62
N ILE A 96 2.88 -1.21 -10.56
CA ILE A 96 1.55 -0.64 -10.76
C ILE A 96 1.21 0.46 -9.74
N ALA A 97 1.69 0.36 -8.50
CA ALA A 97 1.44 1.37 -7.47
C ALA A 97 2.00 2.76 -7.86
N GLY A 98 3.25 2.83 -8.33
CA GLY A 98 3.85 4.07 -8.83
C GLY A 98 3.24 4.53 -10.15
N ARG A 99 2.98 3.61 -11.10
CA ARG A 99 2.32 3.95 -12.38
C ARG A 99 0.93 4.56 -12.16
N MET A 100 0.16 4.06 -11.20
CA MET A 100 -1.16 4.59 -10.93
C MET A 100 -1.15 5.99 -10.32
N MET A 101 -0.07 6.40 -9.65
CA MET A 101 0.09 7.81 -9.26
C MET A 101 0.27 8.72 -10.49
N LEU A 102 1.02 8.27 -11.51
CA LEU A 102 1.13 8.98 -12.79
C LEU A 102 -0.22 9.04 -13.51
N VAL A 103 -0.95 7.91 -13.59
CA VAL A 103 -2.28 7.87 -14.21
C VAL A 103 -3.26 8.79 -13.49
N ARG A 104 -3.29 8.77 -12.15
CA ARG A 104 -4.12 9.71 -11.37
C ARG A 104 -3.76 11.15 -11.70
N GLY A 105 -2.48 11.48 -11.80
CA GLY A 105 -2.05 12.81 -12.18
C GLY A 105 -2.54 13.24 -13.57
N PHE A 106 -2.43 12.36 -14.57
CA PHE A 106 -2.94 12.64 -15.91
C PHE A 106 -4.48 12.75 -15.97
N VAL A 107 -5.19 11.80 -15.34
CA VAL A 107 -6.65 11.69 -15.43
C VAL A 107 -7.37 12.77 -14.63
N LEU A 108 -6.80 13.16 -13.48
CA LEU A 108 -7.40 14.14 -12.57
C LEU A 108 -6.82 15.56 -12.77
N GLY A 109 -5.81 15.73 -13.64
CA GLY A 109 -5.17 17.02 -13.89
C GLY A 109 -4.31 17.52 -12.72
N LEU A 110 -3.60 16.62 -12.04
CA LEU A 110 -2.73 16.97 -10.91
C LEU A 110 -1.36 17.45 -11.41
N HIS A 111 -0.74 18.33 -10.63
CA HIS A 111 0.68 18.66 -10.76
C HIS A 111 1.51 17.57 -10.09
N MET A 112 2.29 16.85 -10.88
CA MET A 112 3.02 15.67 -10.40
C MET A 112 4.47 16.03 -10.10
N THR A 113 4.95 15.67 -8.91
CA THR A 113 6.37 15.70 -8.56
C THR A 113 6.85 14.27 -8.32
N VAL A 114 7.70 13.78 -9.19
CA VAL A 114 8.33 12.45 -9.09
C VAL A 114 9.72 12.62 -8.49
N VAL A 115 9.96 11.84 -7.44
CA VAL A 115 11.26 11.73 -6.76
C VAL A 115 11.75 10.30 -6.83
N GLU A 116 13.04 10.10 -6.56
CA GLU A 116 13.58 8.75 -6.40
C GLU A 116 12.93 8.04 -5.20
N PRO A 117 12.51 6.77 -5.36
CA PRO A 117 11.99 5.99 -4.25
C PRO A 117 13.07 5.78 -3.18
N SER A 118 12.79 6.24 -1.97
CA SER A 118 13.65 6.07 -0.81
C SER A 118 12.81 5.75 0.44
N SER A 119 13.47 5.41 1.55
CA SER A 119 12.80 5.21 2.84
C SER A 119 12.16 6.50 3.35
N ASN A 120 12.81 7.66 3.18
CA ASN A 120 12.24 8.97 3.48
C ASN A 120 12.17 9.83 2.20
N PRO A 121 11.04 9.79 1.48
CA PRO A 121 10.87 10.55 0.24
C PRO A 121 10.75 12.06 0.45
N LEU A 122 10.68 12.54 1.70
CA LEU A 122 10.63 13.96 2.03
C LEU A 122 12.01 14.55 2.37
N ALA A 123 13.04 13.71 2.54
CA ALA A 123 14.36 14.13 3.02
C ALA A 123 15.06 15.14 2.10
N GLU A 124 14.95 14.94 0.79
CA GLU A 124 15.63 15.76 -0.22
C GLU A 124 14.72 16.86 -0.81
N LEU A 125 13.49 16.98 -0.32
CA LEU A 125 12.56 18.00 -0.80
C LEU A 125 12.85 19.34 -0.14
N PRO A 126 12.69 20.47 -0.85
CA PRO A 126 12.79 21.79 -0.25
C PRO A 126 11.80 21.93 0.92
N ALA A 127 12.18 22.62 1.99
CA ALA A 127 11.30 22.84 3.16
C ALA A 127 9.97 23.54 2.80
N ALA A 128 9.96 24.31 1.70
CA ALA A 128 8.77 24.98 1.17
C ALA A 128 7.92 24.09 0.24
N ALA A 129 8.33 22.85 -0.02
CA ALA A 129 7.56 21.92 -0.83
C ALA A 129 6.23 21.61 -0.14
N GLN A 130 5.19 21.51 -0.95
CA GLN A 130 3.84 21.29 -0.47
C GLN A 130 3.13 20.36 -1.45
N PHE A 131 2.37 19.44 -0.88
CA PHE A 131 1.63 18.43 -1.62
C PHE A 131 0.24 18.30 -1.02
N ASP A 132 -0.69 17.92 -1.87
CA ASP A 132 -2.10 17.71 -1.52
C ASP A 132 -2.40 16.20 -1.48
N PHE A 133 -1.59 15.38 -2.16
CA PHE A 133 -1.82 13.95 -2.29
C PHE A 133 -0.51 13.16 -2.40
N THR A 134 -0.44 12.00 -1.75
CA THR A 134 0.65 11.04 -1.94
C THR A 134 0.20 9.61 -1.67
N ALA A 135 0.99 8.65 -2.11
CA ALA A 135 0.89 7.24 -1.72
C ALA A 135 2.24 6.77 -1.17
N LEU A 136 2.22 6.08 -0.03
CA LEU A 136 3.38 5.58 0.69
C LEU A 136 3.20 4.10 1.05
N VAL A 137 4.30 3.42 1.34
CA VAL A 137 4.28 2.14 2.07
C VAL A 137 4.43 2.38 3.58
N PRO A 138 3.98 1.47 4.47
CA PRO A 138 4.11 1.64 5.92
C PRO A 138 5.52 2.02 6.39
N LEU A 139 6.55 1.39 5.82
CA LEU A 139 7.96 1.70 6.15
C LEU A 139 8.34 3.16 5.82
N GLN A 140 7.85 3.70 4.71
CA GLN A 140 8.14 5.09 4.34
C GLN A 140 7.51 6.05 5.34
N LEU A 141 6.23 5.82 5.69
CA LEU A 141 5.54 6.66 6.66
C LEU A 141 6.20 6.58 8.04
N GLN A 142 6.57 5.38 8.49
CA GLN A 142 7.32 5.19 9.73
C GLN A 142 8.63 5.99 9.72
N THR A 143 9.43 5.85 8.66
CA THR A 143 10.73 6.55 8.53
C THR A 143 10.54 8.06 8.53
N ILE A 144 9.49 8.58 7.87
CA ILE A 144 9.15 10.01 7.87
C ILE A 144 8.86 10.49 9.30
N LEU A 145 8.01 9.77 10.04
CA LEU A 145 7.57 10.17 11.37
C LEU A 145 8.69 10.09 12.41
N ASP A 146 9.60 9.12 12.28
CA ASP A 146 10.74 8.95 13.20
C ASP A 146 11.87 9.95 12.91
N ALA A 147 12.02 10.40 11.66
CA ALA A 147 13.12 11.27 11.27
C ALA A 147 13.01 12.69 11.85
N SER A 148 11.80 13.28 11.85
CA SER A 148 11.59 14.63 12.39
C SER A 148 10.11 14.97 12.58
N PRO A 149 9.74 15.61 13.71
CA PRO A 149 8.39 16.17 13.89
C PRO A 149 7.99 17.18 12.80
N ALA A 150 8.96 17.86 12.17
CA ALA A 150 8.71 18.84 11.12
C ALA A 150 8.01 18.23 9.89
N TYR A 151 8.24 16.94 9.62
CA TYR A 151 7.56 16.26 8.52
C TYR A 151 6.06 16.09 8.77
N GLY A 152 5.61 15.99 10.02
CA GLY A 152 4.18 15.97 10.36
C GLY A 152 3.45 17.20 9.81
N ALA A 153 4.08 18.38 9.86
CA ALA A 153 3.51 19.60 9.31
C ALA A 153 3.46 19.63 7.76
N ILE A 154 4.28 18.82 7.08
CA ILE A 154 4.19 18.63 5.62
C ILE A 154 3.02 17.69 5.31
N LEU A 155 2.90 16.58 6.06
CA LEU A 155 1.81 15.63 5.92
C LEU A 155 0.44 16.28 6.17
N ASP A 156 0.33 17.14 7.20
CA ASP A 156 -0.91 17.82 7.58
C ASP A 156 -1.47 18.78 6.53
N ARG A 157 -0.69 19.12 5.50
CA ARG A 157 -1.16 19.93 4.36
C ARG A 157 -1.84 19.09 3.29
N MET A 158 -1.68 17.77 3.34
CA MET A 158 -2.24 16.87 2.34
C MET A 158 -3.73 16.67 2.58
N GLN A 159 -4.49 16.69 1.50
CA GLN A 159 -5.90 16.33 1.50
C GLN A 159 -6.09 14.83 1.75
N ALA A 160 -5.20 13.99 1.24
CA ALA A 160 -5.22 12.56 1.50
C ALA A 160 -3.84 11.91 1.36
N ILE A 161 -3.57 10.93 2.22
CA ILE A 161 -2.38 10.08 2.17
C ILE A 161 -2.84 8.63 2.04
N LEU A 162 -2.45 7.96 0.95
CA LEU A 162 -2.71 6.52 0.80
C LEU A 162 -1.55 5.69 1.35
N ILE A 163 -1.87 4.66 2.12
CA ILE A 163 -0.96 3.64 2.60
C ILE A 163 -1.36 2.30 1.99
N GLY A 164 -0.38 1.59 1.43
CA GLY A 164 -0.62 0.28 0.84
C GLY A 164 0.64 -0.57 0.82
N GLY A 165 0.53 -1.78 0.26
CA GLY A 165 1.68 -2.67 0.06
C GLY A 165 2.11 -3.47 1.30
N GLY A 166 1.45 -3.31 2.45
CA GLY A 166 1.71 -4.12 3.63
C GLY A 166 0.85 -3.72 4.83
N PRO A 167 0.82 -4.53 5.89
CA PRO A 167 0.10 -4.22 7.11
C PRO A 167 0.68 -2.99 7.81
N VAL A 168 -0.19 -2.26 8.51
CA VAL A 168 0.19 -1.13 9.38
C VAL A 168 0.34 -1.69 10.79
N SER A 169 1.54 -1.58 11.37
CA SER A 169 1.78 -2.03 12.74
C SER A 169 0.97 -1.19 13.73
N VAL A 170 0.69 -1.75 14.91
CA VAL A 170 -0.05 -1.01 15.94
C VAL A 170 0.73 0.22 16.42
N ALA A 171 2.06 0.10 16.54
CA ALA A 171 2.93 1.22 16.90
C ALA A 171 2.83 2.36 15.87
N LEU A 172 2.90 2.05 14.57
CA LEU A 172 2.71 3.04 13.52
C LEU A 172 1.31 3.65 13.61
N HIS A 173 0.27 2.83 13.75
CA HIS A 173 -1.12 3.28 13.87
C HIS A 173 -1.33 4.29 15.02
N GLN A 174 -0.65 4.11 16.16
CA GLN A 174 -0.68 5.07 17.27
C GLN A 174 0.00 6.40 16.90
N GLN A 175 1.14 6.36 16.19
CA GLN A 175 1.79 7.58 15.71
C GLN A 175 0.90 8.34 14.72
N LEU A 176 0.13 7.64 13.88
CA LEU A 176 -0.77 8.25 12.89
C LEU A 176 -1.85 9.13 13.53
N GLN A 177 -2.22 8.88 14.78
CA GLN A 177 -3.22 9.70 15.49
C GLN A 177 -2.73 11.13 15.75
N ARG A 178 -1.43 11.40 15.63
CA ARG A 178 -0.84 12.74 15.75
C ARG A 178 -0.87 13.53 14.44
N ILE A 179 -1.24 12.89 13.34
CA ILE A 179 -1.36 13.51 12.02
C ILE A 179 -2.84 13.87 11.81
N HIS A 180 -3.09 15.11 11.42
CA HIS A 180 -4.43 15.64 11.16
C HIS A 180 -4.91 15.33 9.74
N ALA A 181 -4.00 15.30 8.76
CA ALA A 181 -4.35 14.94 7.39
C ALA A 181 -4.97 13.53 7.34
N PRO A 182 -6.02 13.30 6.53
CA PRO A 182 -6.62 11.98 6.38
C PRO A 182 -5.63 10.95 5.81
N ILE A 183 -5.39 9.88 6.57
CA ILE A 183 -4.55 8.75 6.14
C ILE A 183 -5.46 7.54 5.91
N TYR A 184 -5.35 6.94 4.73
CA TYR A 184 -6.16 5.79 4.34
C TYR A 184 -5.31 4.58 4.04
N HIS A 185 -5.63 3.45 4.65
CA HIS A 185 -5.15 2.15 4.21
C HIS A 185 -5.95 1.72 2.98
N THR A 186 -5.25 1.17 2.00
CA THR A 186 -5.83 0.65 0.77
C THR A 186 -5.90 -0.87 0.80
N TYR A 187 -7.01 -1.44 0.34
CA TYR A 187 -7.10 -2.88 0.03
C TYR A 187 -7.25 -3.05 -1.48
N GLY A 188 -6.43 -3.92 -2.06
CA GLY A 188 -6.48 -4.27 -3.48
C GLY A 188 -5.26 -5.04 -3.95
N MET A 189 -5.21 -5.31 -5.25
CA MET A 189 -4.23 -6.19 -5.88
C MET A 189 -3.96 -5.74 -7.32
N THR A 190 -3.04 -6.42 -8.00
CA THR A 190 -2.68 -6.09 -9.39
C THR A 190 -3.85 -6.37 -10.34
N GLU A 191 -4.59 -7.44 -10.08
CA GLU A 191 -5.76 -7.91 -10.81
C GLU A 191 -6.91 -6.88 -10.79
N THR A 192 -6.96 -6.06 -9.75
CA THR A 192 -7.93 -4.96 -9.60
C THR A 192 -7.32 -3.60 -9.96
N VAL A 193 -6.22 -3.60 -10.73
CA VAL A 193 -5.34 -2.45 -11.02
C VAL A 193 -4.62 -1.96 -9.77
N THR A 194 -5.35 -1.45 -8.79
CA THR A 194 -4.81 -1.12 -7.45
C THR A 194 -5.89 -1.36 -6.40
N HIS A 195 -6.25 -0.35 -5.62
CA HIS A 195 -7.17 -0.47 -4.51
C HIS A 195 -8.63 -0.44 -4.98
N ILE A 196 -9.45 -1.23 -4.30
CA ILE A 196 -10.91 -1.28 -4.49
C ILE A 196 -11.66 -0.83 -3.25
N ALA A 197 -10.97 -0.65 -2.13
CA ALA A 197 -11.55 -0.16 -0.89
C ALA A 197 -10.52 0.62 -0.06
N LEU A 198 -11.04 1.49 0.80
CA LEU A 198 -10.27 2.37 1.67
C LEU A 198 -10.72 2.20 3.12
N ARG A 199 -9.77 2.21 4.05
CA ARG A 199 -10.02 2.27 5.50
C ARG A 199 -9.29 3.47 6.08
N ARG A 200 -9.99 4.33 6.80
CA ARG A 200 -9.36 5.49 7.45
C ARG A 200 -8.55 5.03 8.67
N LEU A 201 -7.29 5.45 8.77
CA LEU A 201 -6.37 5.04 9.83
C LEU A 201 -6.29 6.05 11.00
N ASN A 202 -6.77 7.27 10.82
CA ASN A 202 -6.71 8.32 11.84
C ASN A 202 -7.97 9.19 11.85
N GLY A 203 -8.22 9.84 12.99
CA GLY A 203 -9.40 10.67 13.21
C GLY A 203 -10.66 9.87 13.52
N LEU A 204 -11.56 10.47 14.31
CA LEU A 204 -12.80 9.82 14.75
C LEU A 204 -13.96 10.05 13.76
N PRO A 205 -14.83 9.05 13.55
CA PRO A 205 -14.71 7.67 14.04
C PRO A 205 -13.70 6.87 13.18
N ALA A 206 -12.71 6.25 13.81
CA ALA A 206 -11.87 5.27 13.15
C ALA A 206 -12.68 3.99 13.00
N ALA A 207 -12.99 3.61 11.76
CA ALA A 207 -13.66 2.35 11.47
C ALA A 207 -12.60 1.31 11.09
N ASP A 208 -12.69 0.11 11.68
CA ASP A 208 -11.82 -1.02 11.32
C ASP A 208 -12.19 -1.65 9.97
N ALA A 209 -13.31 -1.24 9.38
CA ALA A 209 -13.79 -1.72 8.10
C ALA A 209 -13.22 -0.92 6.90
N PHE A 210 -12.96 -1.64 5.81
CA PHE A 210 -12.71 -1.08 4.50
C PHE A 210 -14.05 -0.75 3.81
N THR A 211 -14.17 0.45 3.26
CA THR A 211 -15.31 0.88 2.46
C THR A 211 -14.97 0.76 0.97
N PRO A 212 -15.80 0.08 0.15
CA PRO A 212 -15.55 -0.07 -1.29
C PRO A 212 -15.58 1.28 -2.01
N LEU A 213 -14.75 1.41 -3.05
CA LEU A 213 -14.78 2.54 -3.96
C LEU A 213 -16.08 2.56 -4.78
N PRO A 214 -16.49 3.73 -5.31
CA PRO A 214 -17.67 3.84 -6.15
C PRO A 214 -17.69 2.83 -7.31
N GLY A 215 -18.79 2.08 -7.41
CA GLY A 215 -19.00 1.07 -8.48
C GLY A 215 -18.37 -0.30 -8.22
N VAL A 216 -17.63 -0.50 -7.11
CA VAL A 216 -17.15 -1.82 -6.69
C VAL A 216 -18.27 -2.55 -5.96
N LYS A 217 -18.56 -3.77 -6.39
CA LYS A 217 -19.45 -4.72 -5.72
C LYS A 217 -18.63 -5.81 -5.07
N LEU A 218 -18.91 -6.04 -3.79
CA LEU A 218 -18.26 -7.05 -2.97
C LEU A 218 -19.26 -8.16 -2.64
N GLY A 219 -18.74 -9.37 -2.44
CA GLY A 219 -19.49 -10.56 -2.08
C GLY A 219 -18.58 -11.60 -1.45
N LEU A 220 -19.14 -12.78 -1.17
CA LEU A 220 -18.39 -13.92 -0.65
C LEU A 220 -18.62 -15.13 -1.56
N ASP A 221 -17.58 -15.94 -1.73
CA ASP A 221 -17.72 -17.28 -2.30
C ASP A 221 -18.14 -18.31 -1.23
N GLU A 222 -18.29 -19.58 -1.62
CA GLU A 222 -18.68 -20.67 -0.71
C GLU A 222 -17.69 -20.92 0.43
N ARG A 223 -16.45 -20.44 0.30
CA ARG A 223 -15.39 -20.57 1.30
C ARG A 223 -15.42 -19.39 2.28
N GLY A 224 -16.24 -18.36 2.05
CA GLY A 224 -16.20 -17.11 2.80
C GLY A 224 -15.03 -16.21 2.42
N CYS A 225 -14.46 -16.40 1.21
CA CYS A 225 -13.44 -15.51 0.65
C CYS A 225 -14.09 -14.37 -0.15
N LEU A 226 -13.48 -13.19 -0.09
CA LEU A 226 -13.98 -11.99 -0.77
C LEU A 226 -14.03 -12.19 -2.30
N THR A 227 -15.15 -11.83 -2.90
CA THR A 227 -15.29 -11.69 -4.36
C THR A 227 -15.44 -10.23 -4.73
N ILE A 228 -14.77 -9.80 -5.80
CA ILE A 228 -14.72 -8.41 -6.23
C ILE A 228 -15.22 -8.33 -7.68
N CYS A 229 -16.19 -7.47 -7.95
CA CYS A 229 -16.68 -7.20 -9.30
C CYS A 229 -16.90 -5.69 -9.48
N GLY A 230 -16.42 -5.13 -10.58
CA GLY A 230 -16.70 -3.72 -10.89
C GLY A 230 -16.09 -3.27 -12.20
N PRO A 231 -16.22 -1.98 -12.55
CA PRO A 231 -15.65 -1.43 -13.77
C PRO A 231 -14.13 -1.64 -13.90
N VAL A 232 -13.40 -1.62 -12.77
CA VAL A 232 -11.95 -1.89 -12.73
C VAL A 232 -11.58 -3.33 -13.07
N THR A 233 -12.50 -4.29 -12.89
CA THR A 233 -12.35 -5.70 -13.28
C THR A 233 -13.04 -6.02 -14.60
N LEU A 234 -13.43 -5.00 -15.38
CA LEU A 234 -14.24 -5.17 -16.60
C LEU A 234 -15.55 -5.94 -16.35
N HIS A 235 -16.11 -5.80 -15.14
CA HIS A 235 -17.29 -6.52 -14.67
C HIS A 235 -17.12 -8.05 -14.56
N GLU A 236 -15.90 -8.55 -14.65
CA GLU A 236 -15.59 -9.94 -14.31
C GLU A 236 -15.41 -10.08 -12.79
N THR A 237 -15.81 -11.23 -12.25
CA THR A 237 -15.64 -11.54 -10.83
C THR A 237 -14.22 -12.02 -10.56
N VAL A 238 -13.50 -11.28 -9.74
CA VAL A 238 -12.22 -11.69 -9.17
C VAL A 238 -12.49 -12.38 -7.83
N VAL A 239 -12.10 -13.64 -7.71
CA VAL A 239 -12.19 -14.41 -6.47
C VAL A 239 -10.85 -14.34 -5.74
N THR A 240 -10.84 -13.90 -4.49
CA THR A 240 -9.63 -13.85 -3.67
C THR A 240 -9.48 -15.11 -2.83
N ASN A 241 -8.40 -15.18 -2.03
CA ASN A 241 -8.27 -16.12 -0.91
C ASN A 241 -8.30 -15.36 0.43
N ASP A 242 -8.90 -14.17 0.46
CA ASP A 242 -8.96 -13.34 1.65
C ASP A 242 -10.29 -13.58 2.37
N HIS A 243 -10.22 -14.09 3.60
CA HIS A 243 -11.38 -14.17 4.47
C HIS A 243 -11.74 -12.79 5.00
N VAL A 244 -13.02 -12.46 4.95
CA VAL A 244 -13.52 -11.18 5.43
C VAL A 244 -14.84 -11.36 6.19
N ALA A 245 -15.12 -10.46 7.13
CA ALA A 245 -16.48 -10.21 7.60
C ALA A 245 -17.06 -9.08 6.73
N LEU A 246 -18.03 -9.41 5.88
CA LEU A 246 -18.70 -8.48 4.97
C LEU A 246 -20.01 -7.98 5.60
N ASP A 247 -20.15 -6.66 5.72
CA ASP A 247 -21.34 -6.00 6.26
C ASP A 247 -22.38 -5.72 5.16
N ALA A 248 -23.63 -5.50 5.59
CA ALA A 248 -24.76 -5.29 4.68
C ALA A 248 -24.63 -4.02 3.81
N ASP A 249 -23.84 -3.04 4.26
CA ASP A 249 -23.55 -1.81 3.50
C ASP A 249 -22.41 -1.98 2.48
N GLY A 250 -21.83 -3.18 2.40
CA GLY A 250 -20.72 -3.53 1.53
C GLY A 250 -19.35 -3.19 2.09
N SER A 251 -19.25 -2.62 3.29
CA SER A 251 -17.97 -2.52 3.99
C SER A 251 -17.53 -3.87 4.54
N PHE A 252 -16.23 -4.04 4.80
CA PHE A 252 -15.72 -5.32 5.30
C PHE A 252 -14.50 -5.19 6.21
N VAL A 253 -14.38 -6.12 7.16
CA VAL A 253 -13.17 -6.33 7.96
C VAL A 253 -12.39 -7.50 7.40
N TRP A 254 -11.11 -7.29 7.10
CA TRP A 254 -10.21 -8.36 6.65
C TRP A 254 -9.75 -9.23 7.83
N LEU A 255 -9.94 -10.54 7.72
CA LEU A 255 -9.69 -11.50 8.81
C LEU A 255 -8.41 -12.32 8.62
N GLY A 256 -7.86 -12.34 7.41
CA GLY A 256 -6.66 -13.11 7.08
C GLY A 256 -6.78 -13.80 5.72
N ARG A 257 -5.76 -14.60 5.39
CA ARG A 257 -5.73 -15.38 4.16
C ARG A 257 -5.99 -16.85 4.37
N LEU A 258 -6.81 -17.44 3.50
CA LEU A 258 -7.13 -18.87 3.50
C LEU A 258 -5.87 -19.72 3.28
N ASP A 259 -4.90 -19.23 2.51
CA ASP A 259 -3.65 -19.90 2.20
C ASP A 259 -2.49 -19.54 3.15
N ASN A 260 -2.75 -18.75 4.20
CA ASN A 260 -1.77 -18.39 5.24
C ASN A 260 -2.09 -19.06 6.58
N VAL A 261 -2.11 -20.39 6.57
CA VAL A 261 -2.49 -21.23 7.71
C VAL A 261 -1.36 -22.21 8.03
N ILE A 262 -0.98 -22.30 9.30
CA ILE A 262 -0.01 -23.27 9.82
C ILE A 262 -0.79 -24.48 10.34
N ASN A 263 -0.41 -25.69 9.94
CA ASN A 263 -0.99 -26.93 10.47
C ASN A 263 -0.08 -27.51 11.56
N SER A 264 -0.40 -27.25 12.82
CA SER A 264 0.37 -27.68 13.98
C SER A 264 -0.37 -28.76 14.76
N GLY A 265 0.12 -30.00 14.71
CA GLY A 265 -0.49 -31.13 15.41
C GLY A 265 -1.94 -31.42 15.00
N GLY A 266 -2.32 -31.10 13.75
CA GLY A 266 -3.69 -31.21 13.25
C GLY A 266 -4.57 -29.99 13.53
N VAL A 267 -4.06 -28.98 14.24
CA VAL A 267 -4.75 -27.70 14.49
C VAL A 267 -4.36 -26.68 13.42
N LYS A 268 -5.36 -26.07 12.79
CA LYS A 268 -5.19 -24.97 11.84
C LYS A 268 -5.01 -23.65 12.59
N VAL A 269 -3.79 -23.12 12.58
CA VAL A 269 -3.43 -21.85 13.20
C VAL A 269 -3.40 -20.76 12.14
N GLN A 270 -4.26 -19.76 12.28
CA GLN A 270 -4.27 -18.57 11.41
C GLN A 270 -3.14 -17.63 11.83
N VAL A 271 -2.19 -17.37 10.91
CA VAL A 271 -0.99 -16.58 11.16
C VAL A 271 -1.33 -15.19 11.71
N GLU A 272 -2.28 -14.50 11.06
CA GLU A 272 -2.68 -13.14 11.41
C GLU A 272 -3.34 -13.05 12.78
N LYS A 273 -4.00 -14.12 13.26
CA LYS A 273 -4.57 -14.14 14.61
C LYS A 273 -3.48 -14.17 15.67
N VAL A 274 -2.43 -14.96 15.45
CA VAL A 274 -1.26 -15.02 16.35
C VAL A 274 -0.52 -13.70 16.34
N GLU A 275 -0.32 -13.09 15.17
CA GLU A 275 0.34 -11.78 15.06
C GLU A 275 -0.42 -10.68 15.80
N ASN A 276 -1.74 -10.63 15.65
CA ASN A 276 -2.59 -9.66 16.36
C ASN A 276 -2.56 -9.89 17.88
N ALA A 277 -2.65 -11.14 18.34
CA ALA A 277 -2.56 -11.46 19.76
C ALA A 277 -1.19 -11.04 20.35
N LEU A 278 -0.11 -11.35 19.64
CA LEU A 278 1.24 -10.97 20.06
C LEU A 278 1.40 -9.44 20.12
N ALA A 279 0.92 -8.72 19.10
CA ALA A 279 0.95 -7.26 19.11
C ALA A 279 0.24 -6.68 20.34
N GLN A 280 -0.92 -7.21 20.71
CA GLN A 280 -1.66 -6.76 21.90
C GLN A 280 -0.92 -7.07 23.20
N VAL A 281 -0.34 -8.27 23.33
CA VAL A 281 0.47 -8.65 24.50
C VAL A 281 1.67 -7.71 24.64
N LEU A 282 2.38 -7.44 23.55
CA LEU A 282 3.54 -6.55 23.55
C LEU A 282 3.17 -5.12 24.00
N LEU A 283 2.05 -4.58 23.52
CA LEU A 283 1.57 -3.27 23.92
C LEU A 283 1.17 -3.23 25.41
N ALA A 284 0.46 -4.25 25.88
CA ALA A 284 -0.01 -4.33 27.26
C ALA A 284 1.15 -4.40 28.28
N ARG A 285 2.33 -4.88 27.87
CA ARG A 285 3.52 -4.93 28.71
C ARG A 285 4.15 -3.57 28.98
N GLY A 286 3.86 -2.56 28.17
CA GLY A 286 4.41 -1.20 28.33
C GLY A 286 5.91 -1.06 27.99
N ASP A 287 6.55 -2.12 27.51
CA ASP A 287 7.92 -2.06 26.97
C ASP A 287 7.87 -1.51 25.55
N VAL A 288 8.10 -0.19 25.45
CA VAL A 288 7.98 0.57 24.20
C VAL A 288 8.98 0.08 23.15
N ASP A 289 10.20 -0.27 23.56
CA ASP A 289 11.25 -0.72 22.64
C ASP A 289 10.88 -2.08 22.05
N LEU A 290 10.38 -2.99 22.89
CA LEU A 290 9.94 -4.32 22.44
C LEU A 290 8.68 -4.24 21.57
N ALA A 291 7.71 -3.38 21.91
CA ALA A 291 6.47 -3.21 21.17
C ALA A 291 6.66 -2.56 19.78
N GLN A 292 7.77 -1.87 19.55
CA GLN A 292 8.13 -1.29 18.25
C GLN A 292 8.87 -2.26 17.34
N ARG A 293 9.36 -3.40 17.85
CA ARG A 293 10.08 -4.36 17.02
C ARG A 293 9.17 -4.97 15.98
N ARG A 294 9.67 -5.07 14.76
CA ARG A 294 8.99 -5.77 13.66
C ARG A 294 9.07 -7.26 13.92
N PHE A 295 7.98 -7.96 13.68
CA PHE A 295 7.94 -9.42 13.76
C PHE A 295 6.98 -9.97 12.72
N PHE A 296 7.09 -11.27 12.45
CA PHE A 296 6.09 -12.03 11.70
C PHE A 296 5.99 -13.44 12.28
N VAL A 297 4.83 -14.06 12.08
CA VAL A 297 4.60 -15.46 12.47
C VAL A 297 4.82 -16.36 11.25
N GLY A 298 5.50 -17.48 11.48
CA GLY A 298 5.79 -18.47 10.45
C GLY A 298 5.77 -19.88 11.01
N ALA A 299 6.16 -20.83 10.17
CA ALA A 299 6.23 -22.24 10.52
C ALA A 299 7.63 -22.81 10.26
N LEU A 300 8.11 -23.66 11.18
CA LEU A 300 9.24 -24.55 10.94
C LEU A 300 8.77 -26.00 10.92
N PRO A 301 9.41 -26.91 10.15
CA PRO A 301 9.15 -28.33 10.25
C PRO A 301 9.40 -28.85 11.66
N ASP A 302 8.50 -29.71 12.16
CA ASP A 302 8.63 -30.35 13.47
C ASP A 302 8.19 -31.82 13.38
N GLU A 303 8.96 -32.74 13.95
CA GLU A 303 8.70 -34.19 13.81
C GLU A 303 7.37 -34.63 14.46
N ARG A 304 6.91 -33.92 15.52
CA ARG A 304 5.71 -34.28 16.27
C ARG A 304 4.48 -33.52 15.79
N LEU A 305 4.64 -32.24 15.48
CA LEU A 305 3.56 -31.33 15.12
C LEU A 305 3.37 -31.24 13.60
N GLY A 306 4.30 -31.75 12.79
CA GLY A 306 4.40 -31.46 11.37
C GLY A 306 4.95 -30.06 11.13
N GLN A 307 4.26 -29.04 11.63
CA GLN A 307 4.71 -27.66 11.64
C GLN A 307 4.63 -27.07 13.06
N MET A 308 5.73 -26.53 13.56
CA MET A 308 5.72 -25.71 14.77
C MET A 308 5.50 -24.24 14.42
N VAL A 309 4.66 -23.55 15.19
CA VAL A 309 4.45 -22.10 15.07
C VAL A 309 5.65 -21.38 15.66
N VAL A 310 6.22 -20.45 14.91
CA VAL A 310 7.36 -19.63 15.36
C VAL A 310 7.06 -18.16 15.15
N VAL A 311 7.64 -17.33 16.03
CA VAL A 311 7.67 -15.88 15.89
C VAL A 311 9.10 -15.50 15.55
N ILE A 312 9.30 -14.78 14.46
CA ILE A 312 10.58 -14.15 14.13
C ILE A 312 10.46 -12.66 14.42
N MET A 313 11.30 -12.15 15.31
CA MET A 313 11.29 -10.75 15.73
C MET A 313 12.66 -10.12 15.46
N GLU A 314 12.66 -8.91 14.90
CA GLU A 314 13.87 -8.15 14.62
C GLU A 314 14.49 -7.60 15.90
N GLY A 315 15.83 -7.66 16.01
CA GLY A 315 16.60 -7.04 17.08
C GLY A 315 17.44 -8.03 17.87
N ALA A 316 17.91 -7.61 19.05
CA ALA A 316 18.67 -8.48 19.94
C ALA A 316 17.79 -9.63 20.46
N PRO A 317 18.34 -10.84 20.66
CA PRO A 317 17.60 -11.97 21.24
C PRO A 317 16.89 -11.58 22.54
N LEU A 318 15.68 -12.11 22.73
CA LEU A 318 14.95 -11.94 23.99
C LEU A 318 15.61 -12.82 25.06
N GLY A 319 15.60 -12.35 26.31
CA GLY A 319 15.97 -13.21 27.44
C GLY A 319 14.87 -14.25 27.70
N GLU A 320 15.26 -15.44 28.18
CA GLU A 320 14.35 -16.56 28.48
C GLU A 320 13.08 -16.12 29.26
N PRO A 321 13.15 -15.27 30.31
CA PRO A 321 11.95 -14.88 31.05
C PRO A 321 10.92 -14.10 30.21
N ILE A 322 11.39 -13.30 29.24
CA ILE A 322 10.50 -12.54 28.36
C ILE A 322 9.89 -13.50 27.33
N GLU A 323 10.71 -14.39 26.76
CA GLU A 323 10.25 -15.37 25.80
C GLU A 323 9.17 -16.30 26.38
N ASP A 324 9.41 -16.83 27.59
CA ASP A 324 8.44 -17.69 28.28
C ASP A 324 7.15 -16.95 28.63
N ALA A 325 7.25 -15.69 29.07
CA ALA A 325 6.09 -14.88 29.35
C ALA A 325 5.26 -14.59 28.08
N LEU A 326 5.90 -14.40 26.92
CA LEU A 326 5.20 -14.21 25.65
C LEU A 326 4.54 -15.51 25.19
N LYS A 327 5.23 -16.66 25.30
CA LYS A 327 4.67 -17.98 24.98
C LYS A 327 3.47 -18.33 25.85
N ALA A 328 3.49 -17.97 27.13
CA ALA A 328 2.38 -18.24 28.05
C ALA A 328 1.16 -17.32 27.82
N ALA A 329 1.34 -16.17 27.16
CA ALA A 329 0.29 -15.21 26.89
C ALA A 329 -0.42 -15.43 25.54
N LEU A 330 0.12 -16.28 24.68
CA LEU A 330 -0.40 -16.66 23.35
C LEU A 330 -1.11 -18.02 23.39
#